data_AF-A0A6C0BY50-F1
#
_entry.id   AF-A0A6C0BY50-F1
#
_cell.length_a   1.000
_cell.length_b   1.000
_cell.length_c   1.000
_cell.angle_alpha   90.00
_cell.angle_beta   90.00
_cell.angle_gamma   90.00
#
_symmetry.space_group_name_H-M   'P 1'
#
loop_
_entity.id
_entity.type
_entity.pdbx_description
1 polymer ?
#
loop_
_entity_poly.entity_id
_entity_poly.type
_entity_poly.pdbx_seq_one_letter_code
_entity_poly.pdbx_strand_id
1 'polypeptide(L)'
;MDVLNSINGEFLKMKVVREEILISFDEIKSKIESLAKVYIEITSRHKNNECIIGLDSLYFQNELIKLEYKNLKEPFAFINNRIYCEYYKLYHAIRSYIKDEFHPSFIAVNCNTDSTFPVYKSLNPLNIYDFSLVSKLYSNIFDMLKKIIAQLGDEENEKLIDQEHMKMGLNIDNVLHSRAYLRTIKHEKTKMFALYLKTFQRHHLKYLTRLQTKIKLVLDIIHDDIGLITNKNVGELEIRDSKFDSTEEQVNIVINEIVSIISNE
;
A
#
# COMPACT_ATOMS: atom_id res chain seq x y z
N MET A 1 26.87 -4.48 6.41
CA MET A 1 25.96 -3.49 7.03
C MET A 1 25.32 -2.57 5.99
N ASP A 2 26.06 -2.07 5.01
CA ASP A 2 25.58 -1.07 4.03
C ASP A 2 24.35 -1.51 3.21
N VAL A 3 24.29 -2.78 2.82
CA VAL A 3 23.14 -3.33 2.09
C VAL A 3 21.85 -3.28 2.93
N LEU A 4 21.93 -3.60 4.23
CA LEU A 4 20.79 -3.53 5.15
C LEU A 4 20.34 -2.08 5.39
N ASN A 5 21.27 -1.16 5.52
CA ASN A 5 20.95 0.27 5.70
C ASN A 5 20.22 0.83 4.47
N SER A 6 20.67 0.45 3.26
CA SER A 6 19.99 0.80 2.01
C SER A 6 18.56 0.24 1.97
N ILE A 7 18.37 -1.03 2.34
CA ILE A 7 17.05 -1.69 2.39
C ILE A 7 16.10 -0.97 3.35
N ASN A 8 16.61 -0.52 4.50
CA ASN A 8 15.80 0.23 5.46
C ASN A 8 15.37 1.60 4.93
N GLY A 9 16.27 2.31 4.25
CA GLY A 9 15.94 3.57 3.58
C GLY A 9 14.86 3.40 2.51
N GLU A 10 14.91 2.33 1.72
CA GLU A 10 13.89 2.04 0.70
C GLU A 10 12.52 1.72 1.31
N PHE A 11 12.46 1.01 2.43
CA PHE A 11 11.21 0.77 3.15
C PHE A 11 10.56 2.06 3.66
N LEU A 12 11.37 2.97 4.24
CA LEU A 12 10.88 4.26 4.73
C LEU A 12 10.32 5.11 3.58
N LYS A 13 10.99 5.15 2.44
CA LYS A 13 10.48 5.83 1.23
C LYS A 13 9.13 5.27 0.79
N MET A 14 9.01 3.93 0.75
CA MET A 14 7.74 3.26 0.42
C MET A 14 6.62 3.66 1.39
N LYS A 15 6.92 3.75 2.69
CA LYS A 15 5.97 4.17 3.72
C LYS A 15 5.49 5.61 3.48
N VAL A 16 6.40 6.55 3.21
CA VAL A 16 6.07 7.95 2.91
C VAL A 16 5.16 8.06 1.69
N VAL A 17 5.51 7.42 0.57
CA VAL A 17 4.68 7.45 -0.65
C VAL A 17 3.27 6.89 -0.38
N ARG A 18 3.16 5.83 0.44
CA ARG A 18 1.86 5.28 0.84
C ARG A 18 1.04 6.27 1.65
N GLU A 19 1.67 7.00 2.59
CA GLU A 19 1.01 8.02 3.40
C GLU A 19 0.54 9.20 2.53
N GLU A 20 1.36 9.65 1.58
CA GLU A 20 0.97 10.68 0.60
C GLU A 20 -0.26 10.27 -0.23
N ILE A 21 -0.32 9.00 -0.66
CA ILE A 21 -1.50 8.46 -1.37
C ILE A 21 -2.76 8.54 -0.50
N LEU A 22 -2.66 8.23 0.80
CA LEU A 22 -3.81 8.32 1.72
C LEU A 22 -4.29 9.76 1.86
N ILE A 23 -3.38 10.71 2.02
CA ILE A 23 -3.70 12.14 2.08
C ILE A 23 -4.44 12.58 0.80
N SER A 24 -3.96 12.20 -0.38
CA SER A 24 -4.63 12.53 -1.64
C SER A 24 -6.02 11.89 -1.76
N PHE A 25 -6.22 10.68 -1.22
CA PHE A 25 -7.55 10.08 -1.17
C PHE A 25 -8.51 10.84 -0.24
N ASP A 26 -8.03 11.32 0.90
CA ASP A 26 -8.85 12.09 1.83
C ASP A 26 -9.23 13.45 1.23
N GLU A 27 -8.33 14.05 0.45
CA GLU A 27 -8.59 15.28 -0.29
C GLU A 27 -9.66 15.11 -1.38
N ILE A 28 -9.58 14.04 -2.20
CA ILE A 28 -10.62 13.73 -3.20
C ILE A 28 -11.96 13.50 -2.49
N LYS A 29 -11.97 12.80 -1.36
CA LYS A 29 -13.19 12.54 -0.59
C LYS A 29 -13.82 13.84 -0.09
N SER A 30 -13.02 14.74 0.49
CA SER A 30 -13.50 16.07 0.94
C SER A 30 -14.11 16.90 -0.20
N LYS A 31 -13.53 16.81 -1.40
CA LYS A 31 -14.08 17.48 -2.60
C LYS A 31 -15.41 16.87 -3.05
N ILE A 32 -15.53 15.54 -3.05
CA ILE A 32 -16.80 14.85 -3.34
C ILE A 32 -17.88 15.28 -2.33
N GLU A 33 -17.56 15.35 -1.04
CA GLU A 33 -18.49 15.80 0.00
C GLU A 33 -18.91 17.27 -0.19
N SER A 34 -17.99 18.13 -0.62
CA SER A 34 -18.27 19.54 -0.90
C SER A 34 -19.18 19.70 -2.12
N LEU A 35 -18.92 18.97 -3.20
CA LEU A 35 -19.76 18.97 -4.40
C LEU A 35 -21.17 18.43 -4.13
N ALA A 36 -21.30 17.40 -3.29
CA ALA A 36 -22.59 16.88 -2.88
C ALA A 36 -23.43 17.94 -2.14
N LYS A 37 -22.79 18.75 -1.27
CA LYS A 37 -23.46 19.87 -0.58
C LYS A 37 -23.93 20.93 -1.56
N VAL A 38 -23.09 21.33 -2.53
CA VAL A 38 -23.45 22.30 -3.58
C VAL A 38 -24.63 21.80 -4.39
N TYR A 39 -24.65 20.52 -4.76
CA TYR A 39 -25.75 19.91 -5.49
C TYR A 39 -27.08 19.99 -4.71
N ILE A 40 -27.06 19.64 -3.42
CA ILE A 40 -28.23 19.74 -2.54
C ILE A 40 -28.72 21.19 -2.44
N GLU A 41 -27.81 22.15 -2.29
CA GLU A 41 -28.15 23.57 -2.19
C GLU A 41 -28.85 24.07 -3.47
N ILE A 42 -28.30 23.79 -4.65
CA ILE A 42 -28.89 24.23 -5.94
C ILE A 42 -30.26 23.58 -6.14
N THR A 43 -30.39 22.28 -5.87
CA THR A 43 -31.67 21.55 -6.00
C THR A 43 -32.73 22.09 -5.05
N SER A 44 -32.34 22.51 -3.84
CA SER A 44 -33.28 23.08 -2.88
C SER A 44 -33.77 24.48 -3.27
N ARG A 45 -32.96 25.25 -4.02
CA ARG A 45 -33.24 26.64 -4.41
C ARG A 45 -34.07 26.75 -5.70
N HIS A 46 -33.96 25.80 -6.62
CA HIS A 46 -34.61 25.85 -7.94
C HIS A 46 -35.47 24.60 -8.19
N LYS A 47 -36.80 24.72 -7.98
CA LYS A 47 -37.77 23.62 -8.18
C LYS A 47 -38.47 23.63 -9.55
N ASN A 48 -38.09 24.52 -10.47
CA ASN A 48 -38.71 24.60 -11.80
C ASN A 48 -38.16 23.50 -12.73
N ASN A 49 -39.02 22.87 -13.54
CA ASN A 49 -38.65 21.75 -14.43
C ASN A 49 -37.47 22.02 -15.36
N GLU A 50 -37.32 23.26 -15.86
CA GLU A 50 -36.21 23.62 -16.75
C GLU A 50 -34.85 23.61 -16.03
N CYS A 51 -34.81 23.87 -14.73
CA CYS A 51 -33.58 23.78 -13.93
C CYS A 51 -33.17 22.33 -13.64
N ILE A 52 -34.12 21.39 -13.63
CA ILE A 52 -33.88 19.96 -13.38
C ILE A 52 -33.02 19.37 -14.49
N ILE A 53 -33.29 19.73 -15.76
CA ILE A 53 -32.49 19.27 -16.92
C ILE A 53 -31.04 19.76 -16.83
N GLY A 54 -30.81 20.99 -16.32
CA GLY A 54 -29.46 21.51 -16.10
C GLY A 54 -28.72 20.84 -14.94
N LEU A 55 -29.46 20.33 -13.94
CA LEU A 55 -28.92 19.64 -12.77
C LEU A 55 -28.41 18.24 -13.10
N ASP A 56 -28.91 17.58 -14.15
CA ASP A 56 -28.45 16.26 -14.58
C ASP A 56 -26.96 16.25 -14.93
N SER A 57 -26.45 17.33 -15.54
CA SER A 57 -25.02 17.44 -15.87
C SER A 57 -24.13 17.51 -14.61
N LEU A 58 -24.59 18.23 -13.58
CA LEU A 58 -23.88 18.31 -12.29
C LEU A 58 -23.97 16.99 -11.53
N TYR A 59 -25.13 16.33 -11.56
CA TYR A 59 -25.29 14.99 -11.00
C TYR A 59 -24.34 13.99 -11.67
N PHE A 60 -24.27 13.99 -13.00
CA PHE A 60 -23.35 13.15 -13.76
C PHE A 60 -21.89 13.40 -13.39
N GLN A 61 -21.47 14.66 -13.26
CA GLN A 61 -20.11 15.00 -12.81
C GLN A 61 -19.80 14.42 -11.44
N ASN A 62 -20.73 14.53 -10.48
CA ASN A 62 -20.55 13.97 -9.14
C ASN A 62 -20.42 12.45 -9.15
N GLU A 63 -21.26 11.76 -9.92
CA GLU A 63 -21.20 10.31 -10.06
C GLU A 63 -19.91 9.84 -10.75
N LEU A 64 -19.45 10.59 -11.76
CA LEU A 64 -18.20 10.30 -12.45
C LEU A 64 -16.99 10.39 -11.51
N ILE A 65 -16.90 11.46 -10.70
CA ILE A 65 -15.81 11.63 -9.72
C ILE A 65 -15.84 10.52 -8.66
N LYS A 66 -17.03 10.13 -8.17
CA LYS A 66 -17.18 9.00 -7.24
C LYS A 66 -16.70 7.68 -7.85
N LEU A 67 -17.03 7.44 -9.12
CA LEU A 67 -16.59 6.25 -9.86
C LEU A 67 -15.07 6.23 -10.00
N GLU A 68 -14.45 7.35 -10.36
CA GLU A 68 -12.99 7.46 -10.45
C GLU A 68 -12.31 7.20 -9.11
N TYR A 69 -12.84 7.76 -8.02
CA TYR A 69 -12.35 7.50 -6.67
C TYR A 69 -12.38 6.01 -6.32
N LYS A 70 -13.49 5.33 -6.62
CA LYS A 70 -13.62 3.88 -6.41
C LYS A 70 -12.60 3.10 -7.24
N ASN A 71 -12.45 3.45 -8.52
CA ASN A 71 -11.51 2.82 -9.45
C ASN A 71 -10.04 2.99 -9.03
N LEU A 72 -9.71 4.04 -8.26
CA LEU A 72 -8.37 4.25 -7.70
C LEU A 72 -8.14 3.49 -6.38
N LYS A 73 -9.19 3.27 -5.59
CA LYS A 73 -9.11 2.55 -4.30
C LYS A 73 -8.83 1.06 -4.46
N GLU A 74 -9.41 0.41 -5.47
CA GLU A 74 -9.19 -1.02 -5.70
C GLU A 74 -7.71 -1.39 -5.97
N PRO A 75 -7.00 -0.72 -6.90
CA PRO A 75 -5.56 -0.92 -7.08
C PRO A 75 -4.76 -0.67 -5.82
N PHE A 76 -5.13 0.32 -5.00
CA PHE A 76 -4.46 0.58 -3.73
C PHE A 76 -4.59 -0.60 -2.76
N ALA A 77 -5.79 -1.14 -2.59
CA ALA A 77 -6.04 -2.29 -1.74
C ALA A 77 -5.27 -3.53 -2.24
N PHE A 78 -5.29 -3.77 -3.56
CA PHE A 78 -4.57 -4.86 -4.19
C PHE A 78 -3.05 -4.79 -3.96
N ILE A 79 -2.45 -3.59 -4.12
CA ILE A 79 -1.02 -3.38 -3.87
C ILE A 79 -0.68 -3.64 -2.39
N ASN A 80 -1.46 -3.10 -1.45
CA ASN A 80 -1.21 -3.31 -0.02
C ASN A 80 -1.29 -4.79 0.37
N ASN A 81 -2.28 -5.51 -0.17
CA ASN A 81 -2.41 -6.94 0.08
C ASN A 81 -1.23 -7.74 -0.50
N ARG A 82 -0.74 -7.34 -1.69
CA ARG A 82 0.44 -7.94 -2.29
C ARG A 82 1.70 -7.73 -1.43
N ILE A 83 1.88 -6.52 -0.88
CA ILE A 83 3.00 -6.21 0.02
C ILE A 83 2.99 -7.15 1.23
N TYR A 84 1.82 -7.31 1.86
CA TYR A 84 1.66 -8.21 3.00
C TYR A 84 2.02 -9.66 2.64
N CYS A 85 1.50 -10.16 1.51
CA CYS A 85 1.76 -11.51 1.02
C CYS A 85 3.27 -11.81 0.87
N GLU A 86 4.00 -10.92 0.21
CA GLU A 86 5.41 -11.14 -0.10
C GLU A 86 6.27 -11.15 1.16
N TYR A 87 6.02 -10.21 2.09
CA TYR A 87 6.71 -10.22 3.39
C TYR A 87 6.32 -11.42 4.25
N TYR A 88 5.05 -11.80 4.28
CA TYR A 88 4.60 -12.99 5.00
C TYR A 88 5.33 -14.25 4.52
N LYS A 89 5.41 -14.47 3.20
CA LYS A 89 6.12 -15.61 2.61
C LYS A 89 7.62 -15.58 2.93
N LEU A 90 8.25 -14.42 2.82
CA LEU A 90 9.68 -14.26 3.12
C LEU A 90 9.98 -14.54 4.60
N TYR A 91 9.14 -14.03 5.50
CA TYR A 91 9.24 -14.30 6.93
C TYR A 91 9.22 -15.80 7.23
N HIS A 92 8.26 -16.54 6.66
CA HIS A 92 8.18 -17.98 6.84
C HIS A 92 9.36 -18.73 6.22
N ALA A 93 9.84 -18.32 5.04
CA ALA A 93 11.00 -18.92 4.39
C ALA A 93 12.28 -18.76 5.23
N ILE A 94 12.52 -17.56 5.77
CA ILE A 94 13.66 -17.30 6.66
C ILE A 94 13.52 -18.10 7.97
N ARG A 95 12.31 -18.17 8.54
CA ARG A 95 12.08 -18.94 9.77
C ARG A 95 12.34 -20.44 9.58
N SER A 96 11.92 -21.01 8.46
CA SER A 96 12.25 -22.41 8.11
C SER A 96 13.76 -22.58 8.01
N TYR A 97 14.42 -21.71 7.25
CA TYR A 97 15.86 -21.75 7.08
C TYR A 97 16.63 -21.69 8.41
N ILE A 98 16.21 -20.81 9.34
CA ILE A 98 16.84 -20.72 10.67
C ILE A 98 16.68 -22.05 11.44
N LYS A 99 15.50 -22.68 11.37
CA LYS A 99 15.26 -23.94 12.08
C LYS A 99 16.10 -25.11 11.56
N ASP A 100 16.34 -25.13 10.25
CA ASP A 100 17.00 -26.27 9.59
C ASP A 100 18.54 -26.19 9.68
N GLU A 101 19.12 -24.99 9.68
CA GLU A 101 20.55 -24.78 9.38
C GLU A 101 21.36 -24.18 10.54
N PHE A 102 20.68 -23.82 11.64
CA PHE A 102 21.29 -23.17 12.79
C PHE A 102 21.19 -24.02 14.05
N HIS A 103 22.15 -23.83 14.95
CA HIS A 103 22.21 -24.57 16.20
C HIS A 103 21.00 -24.25 17.11
N PRO A 104 20.49 -25.23 17.90
CA PRO A 104 19.34 -25.02 18.79
C PRO A 104 19.45 -23.82 19.74
N SER A 105 20.66 -23.46 20.18
CA SER A 105 20.90 -22.28 21.01
C SER A 105 20.55 -20.97 20.29
N PHE A 106 20.88 -20.86 19.00
CA PHE A 106 20.51 -19.70 18.19
C PHE A 106 18.98 -19.66 17.95
N ILE A 107 18.37 -20.82 17.74
CA ILE A 107 16.92 -20.94 17.53
C ILE A 107 16.15 -20.49 18.79
N ALA A 108 16.56 -20.95 19.97
CA ALA A 108 15.91 -20.61 21.24
C ALA A 108 15.92 -19.10 21.53
N VAL A 109 17.00 -18.41 21.17
CA VAL A 109 17.11 -16.95 21.38
C VAL A 109 16.34 -16.16 20.32
N ASN A 110 16.23 -16.68 19.08
CA ASN A 110 15.80 -15.88 17.93
C ASN A 110 14.45 -16.26 17.30
N CYS A 111 13.89 -17.43 17.63
CA CYS A 111 12.64 -17.93 17.05
C CYS A 111 11.45 -18.04 18.02
N ASN A 112 11.64 -17.66 19.30
CA ASN A 112 10.65 -17.77 20.38
C ASN A 112 9.63 -16.61 20.43
N THR A 113 9.61 -15.71 19.46
CA THR A 113 8.58 -14.65 19.42
C THR A 113 7.29 -15.20 18.81
N ASP A 114 6.25 -15.32 19.64
CA ASP A 114 4.87 -15.69 19.31
C ASP A 114 4.17 -14.60 18.47
N SER A 115 4.83 -14.09 17.43
CA SER A 115 4.20 -13.19 16.47
C SER A 115 3.29 -14.02 15.56
N THR A 116 2.06 -14.25 16.03
CA THR A 116 1.00 -14.87 15.24
C THR A 116 0.50 -13.87 14.21
N PHE A 117 1.08 -13.92 13.01
CA PHE A 117 0.59 -13.15 11.87
C PHE A 117 -0.61 -13.86 11.25
N PRO A 118 -1.67 -13.12 10.87
CA PRO A 118 -2.80 -13.68 10.15
C PRO A 118 -2.35 -14.48 8.92
N VAL A 119 -2.95 -15.64 8.69
CA VAL A 119 -2.63 -16.42 7.49
C VAL A 119 -3.04 -15.61 6.26
N TYR A 120 -2.11 -15.47 5.32
CA TYR A 120 -2.40 -14.85 4.04
C TYR A 120 -3.42 -15.69 3.25
N LYS A 121 -4.55 -15.08 2.87
CA LYS A 121 -5.60 -15.75 2.11
C LYS A 121 -5.43 -15.46 0.62
N SER A 122 -4.78 -16.38 -0.10
CA SER A 122 -4.52 -16.29 -1.55
C SER A 122 -5.77 -16.08 -2.40
N LEU A 123 -6.92 -16.59 -1.94
CA LEU A 123 -8.20 -16.55 -2.64
C LEU A 123 -8.91 -15.20 -2.54
N ASN A 124 -8.45 -14.28 -1.68
CA ASN A 124 -9.05 -12.96 -1.53
C ASN A 124 -8.01 -11.83 -1.75
N PRO A 125 -7.81 -11.40 -3.01
CA PRO A 125 -6.80 -10.41 -3.37
C PRO A 125 -7.13 -8.98 -2.91
N LEU A 126 -8.37 -8.71 -2.47
CA LEU A 126 -8.78 -7.40 -1.96
C LEU A 126 -8.90 -7.34 -0.43
N ASN A 127 -8.50 -8.40 0.27
CA ASN A 127 -8.54 -8.43 1.72
C ASN A 127 -7.63 -7.33 2.30
N ILE A 128 -8.18 -6.53 3.21
CA ILE A 128 -7.47 -5.37 3.78
C ILE A 128 -6.67 -5.84 5.00
N TYR A 129 -5.36 -5.92 4.85
CA TYR A 129 -4.44 -6.11 5.96
C TYR A 129 -3.92 -4.76 6.44
N ASP A 130 -3.93 -4.56 7.76
CA ASP A 130 -3.39 -3.33 8.34
C ASP A 130 -1.89 -3.20 8.04
N PHE A 131 -1.49 -2.01 7.60
CA PHE A 131 -0.09 -1.69 7.34
C PHE A 131 0.77 -1.73 8.61
N SER A 132 0.17 -1.63 9.80
CA SER A 132 0.88 -1.87 11.06
C SER A 132 1.46 -3.29 11.12
N LEU A 133 0.72 -4.29 10.62
CA LEU A 133 1.17 -5.68 10.53
C LEU A 133 2.29 -5.84 9.51
N VAL A 134 2.18 -5.16 8.36
CA VAL A 134 3.24 -5.12 7.34
C VAL A 134 4.54 -4.57 7.92
N SER A 135 4.44 -3.49 8.70
CA SER A 135 5.60 -2.86 9.34
C SER A 135 6.26 -3.77 10.38
N LYS A 136 5.45 -4.48 11.18
CA LYS A 136 5.95 -5.49 12.14
C LYS A 136 6.61 -6.68 11.44
N LEU A 137 6.00 -7.20 10.37
CA LEU A 137 6.60 -8.25 9.54
C LEU A 137 7.95 -7.83 8.99
N TYR A 138 8.02 -6.63 8.40
CA TYR A 138 9.25 -6.09 7.87
C TYR A 138 10.34 -5.98 8.95
N SER A 139 10.02 -5.42 10.13
CA SER A 139 10.96 -5.31 11.25
C SER A 139 11.49 -6.68 11.67
N ASN A 140 10.60 -7.66 11.81
CA ASN A 140 10.99 -9.02 12.19
C ASN A 140 11.92 -9.66 11.15
N ILE A 141 11.61 -9.53 9.86
CA ILE A 141 12.47 -10.02 8.77
C ILE A 141 13.84 -9.35 8.83
N PHE A 142 13.86 -8.03 8.99
CA PHE A 142 15.08 -7.24 9.03
C PHE A 142 15.97 -7.62 10.22
N ASP A 143 15.38 -7.81 11.40
CA ASP A 143 16.09 -8.23 12.60
C ASP A 143 16.59 -9.67 12.50
N MET A 144 15.81 -10.58 11.92
CA MET A 144 16.26 -11.95 11.62
C MET A 144 17.48 -11.95 10.70
N LEU A 145 17.46 -11.16 9.62
CA LEU A 145 18.59 -11.06 8.69
C LEU A 145 19.83 -10.47 9.36
N LYS A 146 19.67 -9.42 10.18
CA LYS A 146 20.77 -8.86 10.97
C LYS A 146 21.43 -9.90 11.88
N LYS A 147 20.61 -10.69 12.59
CA LYS A 147 21.07 -11.74 13.50
C LYS A 147 21.85 -12.84 12.76
N ILE A 148 21.32 -13.29 11.62
CA ILE A 148 22.03 -14.26 10.76
C ILE A 148 23.38 -13.72 10.30
N ILE A 149 23.42 -12.45 9.85
CA ILE A 149 24.65 -11.82 9.37
C ILE A 149 25.67 -11.66 10.50
N ALA A 150 25.22 -11.30 11.72
CA ALA A 150 26.09 -11.20 12.88
C ALA A 150 26.74 -12.57 13.19
N GLN A 151 25.94 -13.63 13.23
CA GLN A 151 26.47 -14.98 13.46
C GLN A 151 27.45 -15.43 12.38
N LEU A 152 27.18 -15.14 11.09
CA LEU A 152 28.13 -15.45 10.00
C LEU A 152 29.45 -14.68 10.13
N GLY A 153 29.44 -13.54 10.82
CA GLY A 153 30.62 -12.78 11.22
C GLY A 153 31.38 -13.46 12.35
N ASP A 154 30.69 -13.92 13.39
CA ASP A 154 31.30 -14.66 14.50
C ASP A 154 31.97 -15.96 14.02
N GLU A 155 31.31 -16.68 13.09
CA GLU A 155 31.87 -17.87 12.44
C GLU A 155 33.13 -17.58 11.59
N GLU A 156 33.35 -16.34 11.10
CA GLU A 156 34.63 -15.96 10.47
C GLU A 156 35.76 -15.90 11.51
N ASN A 157 35.47 -15.34 12.69
CA ASN A 157 36.48 -15.19 13.72
C ASN A 157 36.96 -16.55 14.24
N GLU A 158 36.04 -17.52 14.41
CA GLU A 158 36.39 -18.90 14.74
C GLU A 158 37.27 -19.56 13.66
N LYS A 159 36.94 -19.34 12.38
CA LYS A 159 37.73 -19.87 11.27
C LYS A 159 39.16 -19.34 11.28
N LEU A 160 39.39 -18.08 11.66
CA LEU A 160 40.75 -17.54 11.79
C LEU A 160 41.54 -18.28 12.88
N ILE A 161 40.91 -18.63 13.99
CA ILE A 161 41.52 -19.44 15.06
C ILE A 161 41.86 -20.84 14.55
N ASP A 162 40.92 -21.51 13.86
CA ASP A 162 41.16 -22.83 13.25
C ASP A 162 42.31 -22.78 12.23
N GLN A 163 42.45 -21.68 11.48
CA GLN A 163 43.58 -21.49 10.56
C GLN A 163 44.93 -21.34 11.29
N GLU A 164 44.97 -20.69 12.45
CA GLU A 164 46.18 -20.63 13.28
C GLU A 164 46.55 -22.01 13.83
N HIS A 165 45.58 -22.81 14.27
CA HIS A 165 45.79 -24.19 14.70
C HIS A 165 46.35 -25.08 13.59
N MET A 166 45.90 -24.90 12.36
CA MET A 166 46.47 -25.57 11.19
C MET A 166 47.95 -25.17 10.96
N LYS A 167 48.27 -23.87 11.08
CA LYS A 167 49.66 -23.38 10.98
C LYS A 167 50.58 -23.96 12.08
N MET A 168 50.02 -24.33 13.23
CA MET A 168 50.74 -25.02 14.31
C MET A 168 51.01 -26.51 14.02
N GLY A 169 50.58 -27.03 12.87
CA GLY A 169 50.83 -28.41 12.43
C GLY A 169 49.69 -29.39 12.69
N LEU A 170 48.50 -28.91 13.10
CA LEU A 170 47.32 -29.75 13.24
C LEU A 170 46.69 -30.04 11.86
N ASN A 171 46.47 -31.32 11.55
CA ASN A 171 45.90 -31.77 10.28
C ASN A 171 44.36 -31.63 10.28
N ILE A 172 43.87 -30.41 10.12
CA ILE A 172 42.44 -30.07 10.14
C ILE A 172 41.94 -29.48 8.80
N ASP A 173 42.75 -29.56 7.74
CA ASP A 173 42.47 -29.01 6.41
C ASP A 173 41.11 -29.46 5.85
N ASN A 174 40.79 -30.75 5.94
CA ASN A 174 39.52 -31.29 5.46
C ASN A 174 38.30 -30.71 6.20
N VAL A 175 38.46 -30.42 7.49
CA VAL A 175 37.41 -29.77 8.30
C VAL A 175 37.26 -28.33 7.87
N LEU A 176 38.37 -27.61 7.66
CA LEU A 176 38.36 -26.23 7.17
C LEU A 176 37.70 -26.12 5.79
N HIS A 177 38.02 -27.02 4.87
CA HIS A 177 37.38 -27.08 3.55
C HIS A 177 35.87 -27.32 3.65
N SER A 178 35.44 -28.28 4.48
CA SER A 178 34.02 -28.59 4.69
C SER A 178 33.27 -27.42 5.33
N ARG A 179 33.85 -26.78 6.36
CA ARG A 179 33.27 -25.57 7.00
C ARG A 179 33.19 -24.41 6.02
N ALA A 180 34.22 -24.19 5.20
CA ALA A 180 34.23 -23.15 4.19
C ALA A 180 33.08 -23.33 3.18
N TYR A 181 32.88 -24.55 2.68
CA TYR A 181 31.77 -24.86 1.77
C TYR A 181 30.40 -24.56 2.38
N LEU A 182 30.11 -25.10 3.58
CA LEU A 182 28.84 -24.87 4.26
C LEU A 182 28.59 -23.39 4.51
N ARG A 183 29.64 -22.66 4.88
CA ARG A 183 29.56 -21.23 5.12
C ARG A 183 29.24 -20.43 3.87
N THR A 184 29.86 -20.78 2.73
CA THR A 184 29.52 -20.15 1.44
C THR A 184 28.04 -20.34 1.10
N ILE A 185 27.49 -21.53 1.34
CA ILE A 185 26.05 -21.78 1.13
C ILE A 185 25.21 -20.89 2.04
N LYS A 186 25.52 -20.84 3.35
CA LYS A 186 24.77 -20.01 4.30
C LYS A 186 24.83 -18.52 3.95
N HIS A 187 26.01 -18.05 3.53
CA HIS A 187 26.23 -16.68 3.09
C HIS A 187 25.39 -16.36 1.85
N GLU A 188 25.47 -17.16 0.79
CA GLU A 188 24.72 -16.90 -0.44
C GLU A 188 23.20 -17.01 -0.23
N LYS A 189 22.74 -17.94 0.61
CA LYS A 189 21.33 -18.05 1.00
C LYS A 189 20.84 -16.83 1.78
N THR A 190 21.66 -16.30 2.69
CA THR A 190 21.36 -15.06 3.43
C THR A 190 21.30 -13.85 2.51
N LYS A 191 22.26 -13.75 1.58
CA LYS A 191 22.30 -12.71 0.55
C LYS A 191 21.09 -12.79 -0.39
N MET A 192 20.66 -13.99 -0.77
CA MET A 192 19.44 -14.21 -1.56
C MET A 192 18.21 -13.61 -0.85
N PHE A 193 18.03 -13.85 0.45
CA PHE A 193 16.91 -13.26 1.20
C PHE A 193 16.97 -11.72 1.25
N ALA A 194 18.16 -11.14 1.44
CA ALA A 194 18.33 -9.69 1.39
C ALA A 194 18.00 -9.12 0.00
N LEU A 195 18.38 -9.83 -1.07
CA LEU A 195 18.06 -9.44 -2.44
C LEU A 195 16.56 -9.55 -2.75
N TYR A 196 15.87 -10.55 -2.21
CA TYR A 196 14.41 -10.63 -2.30
C TYR A 196 13.76 -9.40 -1.66
N LEU A 197 14.18 -9.06 -0.43
CA LEU A 197 13.63 -7.90 0.28
C LEU A 197 13.82 -6.59 -0.49
N LYS A 198 15.04 -6.36 -1.01
CA LYS A 198 15.34 -5.21 -1.88
C LYS A 198 14.49 -5.21 -3.15
N THR A 199 14.32 -6.37 -3.78
CA THR A 199 13.54 -6.49 -5.01
C THR A 199 12.06 -6.20 -4.78
N PHE A 200 11.48 -6.73 -3.70
CA PHE A 200 10.10 -6.45 -3.29
C PHE A 200 9.89 -4.97 -3.07
N GLN A 201 10.74 -4.31 -2.26
CA GLN A 201 10.65 -2.87 -2.01
C GLN A 201 10.69 -2.04 -3.29
N ARG A 202 11.63 -2.34 -4.20
CA ARG A 202 11.72 -1.68 -5.50
C ARG A 202 10.44 -1.83 -6.32
N HIS A 203 9.85 -3.03 -6.35
CA HIS A 203 8.60 -3.27 -7.06
C HIS A 203 7.42 -2.55 -6.41
N HIS A 204 7.27 -2.65 -5.09
CA HIS A 204 6.23 -1.98 -4.33
C HIS A 204 6.27 -0.46 -4.50
N LEU A 205 7.46 0.14 -4.37
CA LEU A 205 7.66 1.57 -4.60
C LEU A 205 7.24 1.96 -6.02
N LYS A 206 7.68 1.20 -7.04
CA LYS A 206 7.28 1.43 -8.43
C LYS A 206 5.76 1.40 -8.62
N TYR A 207 5.05 0.45 -8.01
CA TYR A 207 3.59 0.37 -8.13
C TYR A 207 2.88 1.51 -7.39
N LEU A 208 3.34 1.84 -6.17
CA LEU A 208 2.79 2.94 -5.39
C LEU A 208 3.01 4.29 -6.09
N THR A 209 4.22 4.59 -6.56
CA THR A 209 4.51 5.85 -7.27
C THR A 209 3.66 5.98 -8.54
N ARG A 210 3.46 4.90 -9.30
CA ARG A 210 2.56 4.91 -10.47
C ARG A 210 1.12 5.22 -10.10
N LEU A 211 0.63 4.62 -9.01
CA LEU A 211 -0.71 4.90 -8.51
C LEU A 211 -0.82 6.34 -8.01
N GLN A 212 0.19 6.83 -7.30
CA GLN A 212 0.27 8.21 -6.84
C GLN A 212 0.17 9.20 -8.00
N THR A 213 0.92 8.98 -9.09
CA THR A 213 0.80 9.81 -10.30
C THR A 213 -0.62 9.83 -10.85
N LYS A 214 -1.29 8.67 -10.92
CA LYS A 214 -2.69 8.60 -11.39
C LYS A 214 -3.64 9.37 -10.47
N ILE A 215 -3.48 9.23 -9.15
CA ILE A 215 -4.31 9.94 -8.17
C ILE A 215 -4.10 11.44 -8.29
N LYS A 216 -2.84 11.90 -8.43
CA LYS A 216 -2.53 13.32 -8.62
C LYS A 216 -3.17 13.88 -9.89
N LEU A 217 -3.08 13.17 -11.01
CA LEU A 217 -3.75 13.58 -12.24
C LEU A 217 -5.26 13.73 -12.08
N VAL A 218 -5.92 12.77 -11.44
CA VAL A 218 -7.37 12.85 -11.16
C VAL A 218 -7.67 14.02 -10.21
N LEU A 219 -6.84 14.21 -9.20
CA LEU A 219 -6.98 15.31 -8.25
C LEU A 219 -6.80 16.69 -8.91
N ASP A 220 -5.89 16.81 -9.87
CA ASP A 220 -5.67 18.02 -10.67
C ASP A 220 -6.90 18.29 -11.57
N ILE A 221 -7.44 17.27 -12.24
CA ILE A 221 -8.69 17.38 -13.03
C ILE A 221 -9.85 17.86 -12.16
N ILE A 222 -10.04 17.26 -10.99
CA ILE A 222 -11.09 17.68 -10.05
C ILE A 222 -10.84 19.12 -9.56
N HIS A 223 -9.58 19.53 -9.38
CA HIS A 223 -9.26 20.92 -9.03
C HIS A 223 -9.62 21.90 -10.14
N ASP A 224 -9.34 21.57 -11.39
CA ASP A 224 -9.66 22.43 -12.53
C ASP A 224 -11.19 22.54 -12.68
N ASP A 225 -11.89 21.41 -12.60
CA ASP A 225 -13.35 21.34 -12.68
C ASP A 225 -14.05 22.13 -11.56
N ILE A 226 -13.60 21.98 -10.32
CA ILE A 226 -14.19 22.66 -9.15
C ILE A 226 -13.68 24.11 -9.03
N GLY A 227 -12.43 24.39 -9.39
CA GLY A 227 -11.83 25.72 -9.32
C GLY A 227 -12.50 26.72 -10.27
N LEU A 228 -13.05 26.23 -11.39
CA LEU A 228 -13.94 27.01 -12.26
C LEU A 228 -15.25 27.41 -11.57
N ILE A 229 -15.73 26.62 -10.60
CA ILE A 229 -16.96 26.88 -9.84
C ILE A 229 -16.73 27.96 -8.76
N THR A 230 -15.58 27.99 -8.10
CA THR A 230 -15.28 29.02 -7.07
C THR A 230 -14.84 30.37 -7.63
N ASN A 231 -14.26 30.42 -8.84
CA ASN A 231 -13.77 31.66 -9.44
C ASN A 231 -14.83 32.43 -10.24
N LYS A 232 -16.00 31.84 -10.52
CA LYS A 232 -17.18 32.59 -10.97
C LYS A 232 -18.04 32.89 -9.75
N ASN A 233 -18.09 34.16 -9.38
CA ASN A 233 -19.20 34.66 -8.57
C ASN A 233 -20.50 34.18 -9.22
N VAL A 234 -21.34 33.48 -8.44
CA VAL A 234 -22.69 33.04 -8.81
C VAL A 234 -23.63 34.25 -8.88
N GLY A 235 -23.24 35.25 -9.67
CA GLY A 235 -24.02 36.44 -9.99
C GLY A 235 -23.98 36.60 -11.50
N GLU A 236 -25.17 36.73 -12.10
CA GLU A 236 -25.41 36.97 -13.52
C GLU A 236 -25.43 35.71 -14.41
N LEU A 237 -26.46 34.89 -14.21
CA LEU A 237 -27.10 34.20 -15.33
C LEU A 237 -28.55 34.68 -15.41
N GLU A 238 -28.80 35.68 -16.26
CA GLU A 238 -30.16 36.07 -16.64
C GLU A 238 -30.78 34.94 -17.47
N ILE A 239 -31.71 34.21 -16.86
CA ILE A 239 -32.56 33.22 -17.56
C ILE A 239 -33.62 34.02 -18.34
N ARG A 240 -33.54 33.97 -19.67
CA ARG A 240 -34.66 34.35 -20.53
C ARG A 240 -35.63 33.18 -20.56
N ASP A 241 -36.81 33.37 -19.98
CA ASP A 241 -37.90 32.40 -19.99
C ASP A 241 -38.21 31.93 -21.41
N SER A 242 -37.96 30.65 -21.71
CA SER A 242 -38.51 29.98 -22.88
C SER A 242 -39.29 28.76 -22.41
N LYS A 243 -40.59 28.96 -22.19
CA LYS A 243 -41.56 27.94 -21.74
C LYS A 243 -41.39 26.63 -22.51
N PHE A 244 -40.95 25.57 -21.82
CA PHE A 244 -41.13 24.21 -22.28
C PHE A 244 -41.94 23.41 -21.25
N ASP A 245 -43.12 22.97 -21.67
CA ASP A 245 -44.10 22.27 -20.84
C ASP A 245 -43.68 20.79 -20.69
N SER A 246 -43.36 20.38 -19.47
CA SER A 246 -43.19 18.96 -19.11
C SER A 246 -43.95 18.70 -17.82
N THR A 247 -44.77 17.65 -17.85
CA THR A 247 -45.80 17.32 -16.85
C THR A 247 -45.20 16.88 -15.51
N GLU A 248 -45.78 17.37 -14.40
CA GLU A 248 -45.44 17.11 -12.98
C GLU A 248 -45.20 15.63 -12.60
N GLU A 249 -45.67 14.70 -13.43
CA GLU A 249 -45.59 13.26 -13.21
C GLU A 249 -44.16 12.70 -13.31
N GLN A 250 -43.29 13.29 -14.15
CA GLN A 250 -41.88 12.87 -14.25
C GLN A 250 -41.03 13.36 -13.07
N VAL A 251 -41.39 14.51 -12.50
CA VAL A 251 -40.68 15.15 -11.38
C VAL A 251 -40.86 14.35 -10.09
N ASN A 252 -42.07 13.83 -9.86
CA ASN A 252 -42.38 13.07 -8.66
C ASN A 252 -41.74 11.67 -8.65
N ILE A 253 -41.42 11.09 -9.81
CA ILE A 253 -40.71 9.79 -9.89
C ILE A 253 -39.26 9.95 -9.43
N VAL A 254 -38.56 10.98 -9.92
CA VAL A 254 -37.15 11.24 -9.57
C VAL A 254 -37.01 11.63 -8.10
N ILE A 255 -37.93 12.44 -7.56
CA ILE A 255 -37.93 12.81 -6.14
C ILE A 255 -38.15 11.58 -5.24
N ASN A 256 -39.07 10.68 -5.61
CA ASN A 256 -39.35 9.48 -4.82
C ASN A 256 -38.20 8.46 -4.86
N GLU A 257 -37.50 8.32 -6.00
CA GLU A 257 -36.30 7.48 -6.08
C GLU A 257 -35.16 8.03 -5.20
N ILE A 258 -34.96 9.34 -5.18
CA ILE A 258 -33.92 9.98 -4.35
C ILE A 258 -34.23 9.88 -2.84
N VAL A 259 -35.50 10.07 -2.43
CA VAL A 259 -35.91 9.95 -1.02
C VAL A 259 -35.78 8.51 -0.52
N SER A 260 -35.99 7.51 -1.39
CA SER A 260 -35.81 6.10 -1.05
C SER A 260 -34.34 5.71 -0.82
N ILE A 261 -33.40 6.41 -1.48
CA ILE A 261 -31.95 6.17 -1.37
C ILE A 261 -31.38 6.80 -0.09
N ILE A 262 -31.95 7.92 0.37
CA ILE A 262 -31.52 8.60 1.61
C ILE A 262 -32.05 7.89 2.88
N SER A 263 -33.13 7.10 2.76
CA SER A 263 -33.81 6.49 3.93
C SER A 263 -33.37 5.05 4.25
N ASN A 264 -32.42 4.48 3.50
CA ASN A 264 -32.01 3.07 3.63
C ASN A 264 -30.49 2.84 3.86
N GLU A 265 -29.75 3.85 4.30
CA GLU A 265 -28.40 3.71 4.89
C GLU A 265 -28.33 4.37 6.28
#